data_AF-A0A928E688-F1
#
_entry.id   AF-A0A928E688-F1
#
_cell.length_a   1.000
_cell.length_b   1.000
_cell.length_c   1.000
_cell.angle_alpha   90.00
_cell.angle_beta   90.00
_cell.angle_gamma   90.00
#
_symmetry.space_group_name_H-M   'P 1'
#
loop_
_entity.id
_entity.type
_entity.pdbx_description
1 polymer ?
#
loop_
_entity_poly.entity_id
_entity_poly.type
_entity_poly.pdbx_seq_one_letter_code
_entity_poly.pdbx_strand_id
1 'polypeptide(L)'
;MNLFDSSFLCLDIGTHGVRGIAHRVHNAHIERSAFFTVDSCDTVSAIKSVIGELEKQLGVLFDSAYITGNFGPNYFDILAKNTVWGGEHKITSTDIRNQISQITPPDGFIPIHIIPMRYDTPTARNMLSPIGHIDRQLISAFGAIFYSNASLDKIYEHMRGAHIQPNAFFDPQFVQNSIYRQSKQTTMFIDFGAEFTSASIWTDRGPVLHTKIPLGGTNISNAIAEKFNLSPESSDIIKHSVASLISKEMDRFTPADTSYDFSRSDVNEVILPILVDIIRQIKDKCLPAFTKYKPTRIVLTGGGSEIEGLRDFIENAFATPTETMPIDATVRALSEYIWRIEEPHRNNYIARHNRWQKRANLFTRLFHRKQKKKNQFIPILPSTLCFDMRKTDTYNLFASGGISMIHVDIMDGFYVDRIAGGIEELRTIRAHTNAHLHVHLMTESPTVWAADAIAAGADTIILSTNTSGLRAAVRTVRASGRRVGIALHPDSSVSLLKPILREIDEVMIMSVMPGAAGQSFDPGALHKISILAATRKKYGLKYTISVDGGINDKTAQPCWDAGANMLVSGSYLARAHDFPLAVQSLLKKSHE
;
A
#
# COMPACT_ATOMS: atom_id res chain seq x y z
N MET A 1 16.56 5.77 15.03
CA MET A 1 15.81 7.03 15.14
C MET A 1 14.35 6.62 15.28
N ASN A 2 13.62 7.09 16.29
CA ASN A 2 12.23 6.63 16.50
C ASN A 2 11.29 7.50 15.67
N LEU A 3 10.83 7.00 14.51
CA LEU A 3 9.81 7.65 13.67
C LEU A 3 8.39 7.66 14.30
N PHE A 4 8.28 7.51 15.62
CA PHE A 4 7.02 7.27 16.33
C PHE A 4 6.38 8.57 16.81
N ASP A 5 5.80 9.28 15.83
CA ASP A 5 5.17 10.63 15.87
C ASP A 5 5.97 11.73 15.16
N SER A 6 7.00 11.37 14.38
CA SER A 6 7.72 12.32 13.55
C SER A 6 7.43 12.08 12.06
N SER A 7 6.96 13.13 11.39
CA SER A 7 6.89 13.18 9.94
C SER A 7 8.26 12.93 9.31
N PHE A 8 8.30 12.40 8.09
CA PHE A 8 9.55 12.25 7.34
C PHE A 8 9.41 12.75 5.91
N LEU A 9 10.54 13.20 5.37
CA LEU A 9 10.68 13.79 4.05
C LEU A 9 11.67 12.96 3.23
N CYS A 10 11.32 12.68 1.98
CA CYS A 10 12.18 12.04 1.01
C CYS A 10 12.32 12.96 -0.22
N LEU A 11 13.55 13.18 -0.66
CA LEU A 11 13.87 14.01 -1.81
C LEU A 11 14.63 13.19 -2.86
N ASP A 12 14.21 13.32 -4.11
CA ASP A 12 14.96 12.90 -5.29
C ASP A 12 15.51 14.15 -5.98
N ILE A 13 16.82 14.34 -5.86
CA ILE A 13 17.53 15.53 -6.33
C ILE A 13 18.19 15.19 -7.68
N GLY A 14 17.56 15.66 -8.76
CA GLY A 14 18.10 15.56 -10.12
C GLY A 14 18.75 16.86 -10.59
N THR A 15 19.39 16.82 -11.76
CA THR A 15 20.03 18.00 -12.38
C THR A 15 19.02 19.04 -12.89
N HIS A 16 17.83 18.61 -13.33
CA HIS A 16 16.81 19.49 -13.95
C HIS A 16 15.55 19.63 -13.09
N GLY A 17 15.58 19.12 -11.86
CA GLY A 17 14.42 19.21 -10.98
C GLY A 17 14.56 18.40 -9.70
N VAL A 18 13.74 18.75 -8.73
CA VAL A 18 13.66 18.12 -7.41
C VAL A 18 12.25 17.59 -7.22
N ARG A 19 12.15 16.32 -6.82
CA ARG A 19 10.89 15.67 -6.48
C ARG A 19 10.90 15.37 -4.99
N GLY A 20 9.80 15.68 -4.32
CA GLY A 20 9.66 15.44 -2.89
C GLY A 20 8.38 14.69 -2.57
N ILE A 21 8.49 13.75 -1.64
CA ILE A 21 7.34 13.12 -0.99
C ILE A 21 7.56 13.19 0.51
N ALA A 22 6.49 13.52 1.23
CA ALA A 22 6.54 13.63 2.67
C ALA A 22 5.32 12.98 3.31
N HIS A 23 5.52 12.47 4.51
CA HIS A 23 4.50 11.77 5.27
C HIS A 23 4.41 12.34 6.68
N ARG A 24 3.20 12.67 7.11
CA ARG A 24 2.88 12.94 8.51
C ARG A 24 2.54 11.64 9.20
N VAL A 25 3.32 11.27 10.20
CA VAL A 25 3.19 9.99 10.92
C VAL A 25 2.70 10.27 12.33
N HIS A 26 1.65 9.55 12.74
CA HIS A 26 1.14 9.57 14.11
C HIS A 26 0.74 8.16 14.55
N ASN A 27 1.05 7.78 15.79
CA ASN A 27 0.75 6.46 16.36
C ASN A 27 1.23 5.29 15.48
N ALA A 28 2.40 5.43 14.85
CA ALA A 28 2.96 4.45 13.91
C ALA A 28 2.12 4.23 12.62
N HIS A 29 1.28 5.18 12.24
CA HIS A 29 0.53 5.20 10.99
C HIS A 29 0.78 6.48 10.19
N ILE A 30 0.79 6.38 8.86
CA ILE A 30 0.82 7.56 7.99
C ILE A 30 -0.60 8.16 8.01
N GLU A 31 -0.75 9.34 8.62
CA GLU A 31 -2.03 10.07 8.65
C GLU A 31 -2.28 10.76 7.31
N ARG A 32 -1.23 11.34 6.75
CA ARG A 32 -1.30 12.15 5.53
C ARG A 32 0.00 12.06 4.75
N SER A 33 -0.12 12.08 3.44
CA SER A 33 1.00 12.12 2.50
C SER A 33 0.83 13.31 1.56
N ALA A 34 1.94 13.89 1.14
CA ALA A 34 1.99 14.93 0.13
C ALA A 34 3.13 14.64 -0.85
N PHE A 35 2.95 15.02 -2.11
CA PHE A 35 3.93 14.89 -3.16
C PHE A 35 3.99 16.21 -3.93
N PHE A 36 5.19 16.67 -4.25
CA PHE A 36 5.39 17.89 -5.03
C PHE A 36 6.68 17.81 -5.84
N THR A 37 6.69 18.46 -7.00
CA THR A 37 7.83 18.48 -7.91
C THR A 37 8.09 19.90 -8.39
N VAL A 38 9.35 20.24 -8.58
CA VAL A 38 9.78 21.50 -9.18
C VAL A 38 10.87 21.20 -10.19
N ASP A 39 10.63 21.59 -11.45
CA ASP A 39 11.64 21.56 -12.49
C ASP A 39 12.39 22.90 -12.48
N SER A 40 13.69 22.83 -12.22
CA SER A 40 14.57 24.01 -12.14
C SER A 40 16.03 23.59 -12.17
N CYS A 41 16.87 24.41 -12.80
CA CYS A 41 18.32 24.27 -12.75
C CYS A 41 18.93 24.84 -11.46
N ASP A 42 18.19 25.68 -10.70
CA ASP A 42 18.59 26.12 -9.37
C ASP A 42 18.16 25.09 -8.32
N THR A 43 19.07 24.16 -8.02
CA THR A 43 18.83 23.06 -7.09
C THR A 43 18.41 23.55 -5.70
N VAL A 44 19.01 24.63 -5.19
CA VAL A 44 18.71 25.12 -3.83
C VAL A 44 17.31 25.72 -3.76
N SER A 45 16.95 26.53 -4.75
CA SER A 45 15.61 27.11 -4.86
C SER A 45 14.54 26.02 -5.05
N ALA A 46 14.85 25.00 -5.87
CA ALA A 46 13.96 23.85 -6.08
C ALA A 46 13.71 23.05 -4.80
N ILE A 47 14.77 22.73 -4.03
CA ILE A 47 14.63 22.04 -2.74
C ILE A 47 13.76 22.87 -1.80
N LYS A 48 14.02 24.17 -1.64
CA LYS A 48 13.23 25.06 -0.76
C LYS A 48 11.76 25.11 -1.17
N SER A 49 11.49 25.21 -2.47
CA SER A 49 10.12 25.26 -3.01
C SER A 49 9.37 23.95 -2.77
N VAL A 50 10.04 22.82 -2.99
CA VAL A 50 9.48 21.50 -2.71
C VAL A 50 9.17 21.32 -1.23
N ILE A 51 10.12 21.64 -0.36
CA ILE A 51 9.92 21.55 1.09
C ILE A 51 8.77 22.45 1.53
N GLY A 52 8.79 23.74 1.15
CA GLY A 52 7.77 24.70 1.58
C GLY A 52 6.35 24.30 1.18
N GLU A 53 6.16 23.76 -0.02
CA GLU A 53 4.83 23.28 -0.45
C GLU A 53 4.41 22.00 0.29
N LEU A 54 5.33 21.06 0.53
CA LEU A 54 5.04 19.85 1.32
C LEU A 54 4.71 20.19 2.77
N GLU A 55 5.45 21.11 3.40
CA GLU A 55 5.19 21.60 4.75
C GLU A 55 3.81 22.25 4.86
N LYS A 56 3.46 23.09 3.88
CA LYS A 56 2.13 23.73 3.79
C LYS A 56 1.01 22.72 3.65
N GLN A 57 1.19 21.70 2.81
CA GLN A 57 0.17 20.66 2.62
C GLN A 57 -0.01 19.78 3.87
N LEU A 58 1.05 19.47 4.59
CA LEU A 58 1.02 18.55 5.74
C LEU A 58 0.83 19.24 7.09
N GLY A 59 1.09 20.55 7.17
CA GLY A 59 1.06 21.33 8.40
C GLY A 59 2.16 20.91 9.38
N VAL A 60 3.35 20.56 8.87
CA VAL A 60 4.52 20.12 9.64
C VAL A 60 5.78 20.77 9.05
N LEU A 61 6.82 20.94 9.86
CA LEU A 61 8.12 21.44 9.40
C LEU A 61 9.13 20.30 9.31
N PHE A 62 10.02 20.34 8.32
CA PHE A 62 11.08 19.37 8.10
C PHE A 62 12.46 20.01 8.26
N ASP A 63 13.25 19.48 9.19
CA ASP A 63 14.65 19.87 9.41
C ASP A 63 15.63 18.89 8.77
N SER A 64 15.13 17.72 8.34
CA SER A 64 15.93 16.66 7.75
C SER A 64 15.18 15.87 6.67
N ALA A 65 15.93 15.29 5.73
CA ALA A 65 15.38 14.50 4.64
C ALA A 65 16.26 13.27 4.28
N TYR A 66 15.61 12.21 3.83
CA TYR A 66 16.27 11.08 3.16
C TYR A 66 16.43 11.40 1.67
N ILE A 67 17.62 11.15 1.12
CA ILE A 67 18.00 11.67 -0.19
C ILE A 67 18.26 10.54 -1.17
N THR A 68 17.73 10.64 -2.37
CA THR A 68 18.12 9.89 -3.57
C THR A 68 18.35 10.85 -4.74
N GLY A 69 18.81 10.35 -5.87
CA GLY A 69 18.95 11.13 -7.11
C GLY A 69 20.34 11.06 -7.74
N ASN A 70 20.74 12.14 -8.43
CA ASN A 70 21.99 12.16 -9.18
C ASN A 70 23.18 12.50 -8.29
N PHE A 71 23.88 11.46 -7.81
CA PHE A 71 25.10 11.61 -7.00
C PHE A 71 26.39 11.62 -7.83
N GLY A 72 26.30 11.88 -9.14
CA GLY A 72 27.46 11.89 -10.03
C GLY A 72 28.01 10.49 -10.35
N PRO A 73 29.31 10.38 -10.69
CA PRO A 73 29.94 9.09 -11.00
C PRO A 73 29.92 8.13 -9.82
N ASN A 74 29.76 6.84 -10.13
CA ASN A 74 29.77 5.77 -9.16
C ASN A 74 30.77 4.66 -9.52
N TYR A 75 31.06 3.82 -8.54
CA TYR A 75 31.83 2.61 -8.69
C TYR A 75 31.11 1.46 -8.00
N PHE A 76 31.11 0.29 -8.62
CA PHE A 76 30.50 -0.91 -8.08
C PHE A 76 31.50 -2.05 -8.05
N ASP A 77 31.50 -2.79 -6.94
CA ASP A 77 32.35 -3.97 -6.78
C ASP A 77 31.63 -5.08 -6.00
N ILE A 78 32.07 -6.31 -6.23
CA ILE A 78 31.66 -7.48 -5.45
C ILE A 78 32.86 -7.90 -4.60
N LEU A 79 32.74 -7.64 -3.30
CA LEU A 79 33.82 -7.81 -2.34
C LEU A 79 33.61 -9.07 -1.51
N ALA A 80 34.68 -9.82 -1.29
CA ALA A 80 34.67 -10.95 -0.36
C ALA A 80 35.41 -10.60 0.94
N LYS A 81 34.85 -11.01 2.08
CA LYS A 81 35.51 -10.92 3.39
C LYS A 81 35.53 -12.28 4.05
N ASN A 82 36.58 -12.51 4.84
CA ASN A 82 36.81 -13.76 5.52
C ASN A 82 37.20 -13.48 6.98
N THR A 83 36.60 -14.21 7.91
CA THR A 83 36.96 -14.19 9.32
C THR A 83 37.14 -15.62 9.80
N VAL A 84 38.25 -15.89 10.46
CA VAL A 84 38.60 -17.20 11.01
C VAL A 84 38.80 -17.05 12.52
N TRP A 85 38.18 -17.92 13.30
CA TRP A 85 38.31 -17.96 14.75
C TRP A 85 39.19 -19.13 15.18
N GLY A 86 39.75 -19.05 16.39
CA GLY A 86 40.58 -20.11 16.98
C GLY A 86 39.82 -21.36 17.42
N GLY A 87 38.51 -21.42 17.20
CA GLY A 87 37.60 -22.50 17.59
C GLY A 87 36.19 -22.27 17.05
N GLU A 88 35.23 -23.07 17.51
CA GLU A 88 33.82 -22.86 17.16
C GLU A 88 33.31 -21.52 17.71
N HIS A 89 32.69 -20.72 16.84
CA HIS A 89 32.15 -19.41 17.18
C HIS A 89 30.71 -19.31 16.70
N LYS A 90 29.82 -18.81 17.57
CA LYS A 90 28.44 -18.52 17.19
C LYS A 90 28.39 -17.16 16.51
N ILE A 91 28.15 -17.15 15.22
CA ILE A 91 28.19 -15.95 14.39
C ILE A 91 27.10 -14.95 14.84
N THR A 92 27.50 -13.69 15.00
CA THR A 92 26.65 -12.59 15.47
C THR A 92 26.52 -11.48 14.41
N SER A 93 25.57 -10.56 14.62
CA SER A 93 25.48 -9.34 13.79
C SER A 93 26.71 -8.44 13.92
N THR A 94 27.46 -8.53 15.01
CA THR A 94 28.70 -7.77 15.22
C THR A 94 29.81 -8.31 14.33
N ASP A 95 29.90 -9.62 14.14
CA ASP A 95 30.89 -10.23 13.24
C ASP A 95 30.70 -9.75 11.79
N ILE A 96 29.46 -9.69 11.33
CA ILE A 96 29.12 -9.16 10.00
C ILE A 96 29.49 -7.67 9.91
N ARG A 97 29.15 -6.86 10.92
CA ARG A 97 29.51 -5.43 10.96
C ARG A 97 31.02 -5.22 10.93
N ASN A 98 31.79 -6.06 11.61
CA ASN A 98 33.26 -6.02 11.60
C ASN A 98 33.82 -6.35 10.21
N GLN A 99 33.22 -7.28 9.47
CA GLN A 99 33.62 -7.53 8.08
C GLN A 99 33.28 -6.34 7.17
N ILE A 100 32.10 -5.73 7.36
CA ILE A 100 31.69 -4.54 6.60
C ILE A 100 32.64 -3.37 6.88
N SER A 101 33.05 -3.15 8.14
CA SER A 101 33.97 -2.05 8.48
C SER A 101 35.38 -2.23 7.91
N GLN A 102 35.73 -3.41 7.41
CA GLN A 102 36.99 -3.68 6.71
C GLN A 102 36.91 -3.42 5.20
N ILE A 103 35.75 -3.02 4.68
CA ILE A 103 35.61 -2.66 3.27
C ILE A 103 36.19 -1.26 3.07
N THR A 104 37.28 -1.19 2.30
CA THR A 104 37.92 0.06 1.92
C THR A 104 37.37 0.52 0.57
N PRO A 105 36.83 1.74 0.46
CA PRO A 105 36.42 2.28 -0.83
C PRO A 105 37.65 2.61 -1.71
N PRO A 106 37.48 2.70 -3.04
CA PRO A 106 38.50 3.28 -3.92
C PRO A 106 38.85 4.73 -3.53
N ASP A 107 40.04 5.19 -3.92
CA ASP A 107 40.50 6.56 -3.64
C ASP A 107 39.51 7.61 -4.17
N GLY A 108 39.10 8.52 -3.29
CA GLY A 108 38.15 9.59 -3.63
C GLY A 108 36.67 9.15 -3.62
N PHE A 109 36.37 7.92 -3.23
CA PHE A 109 35.01 7.41 -3.10
C PHE A 109 34.64 7.08 -1.66
N ILE A 110 33.34 7.08 -1.35
CA ILE A 110 32.80 6.56 -0.09
C ILE A 110 31.70 5.51 -0.35
N PRO A 111 31.58 4.50 0.54
CA PRO A 111 30.53 3.50 0.42
C PRO A 111 29.19 4.12 0.80
N ILE A 112 28.21 4.02 -0.10
CA ILE A 112 26.81 4.40 0.18
C ILE A 112 25.98 3.16 0.50
N HIS A 113 26.18 2.07 -0.24
CA HIS A 113 25.51 0.79 0.03
C HIS A 113 26.51 -0.34 0.13
N ILE A 114 26.44 -1.11 1.21
CA ILE A 114 27.09 -2.42 1.35
C ILE A 114 25.99 -3.47 1.52
N ILE A 115 25.82 -4.31 0.49
CA ILE A 115 24.66 -5.19 0.35
C ILE A 115 25.14 -6.64 0.50
N PRO A 116 24.76 -7.34 1.57
CA PRO A 116 25.11 -8.74 1.72
C PRO A 116 24.47 -9.60 0.64
N MET A 117 25.29 -10.45 -0.01
CA MET A 117 24.83 -11.28 -1.12
C MET A 117 24.72 -12.75 -0.74
N ARG A 118 25.74 -13.27 -0.07
CA ARG A 118 25.77 -14.64 0.44
C ARG A 118 26.76 -14.76 1.58
N TYR A 119 26.52 -15.78 2.40
CA TYR A 119 27.40 -16.20 3.47
C TYR A 119 27.73 -17.69 3.32
N ASP A 120 29.00 -18.02 3.52
CA ASP A 120 29.53 -19.37 3.43
C ASP A 120 30.39 -19.64 4.68
N THR A 121 30.36 -20.88 5.14
CA THR A 121 31.20 -21.43 6.21
C THR A 121 31.70 -22.80 5.76
N PRO A 122 32.67 -23.41 6.47
CA PRO A 122 33.09 -24.78 6.19
C PRO A 122 31.94 -25.79 6.15
N THR A 123 30.94 -25.64 7.04
CA THR A 123 29.81 -26.58 7.17
C THR A 123 28.56 -26.19 6.39
N ALA A 124 28.42 -24.94 5.96
CA ALA A 124 27.22 -24.45 5.27
C ALA A 124 27.57 -23.50 4.13
N ARG A 125 26.89 -23.62 2.99
CA ARG A 125 27.11 -22.74 1.83
C ARG A 125 25.83 -22.04 1.40
N ASN A 126 25.99 -20.87 0.76
CA ASN A 126 24.93 -20.05 0.19
C ASN A 126 23.84 -19.63 1.20
N MET A 127 24.22 -19.39 2.45
CA MET A 127 23.32 -18.92 3.49
C MET A 127 22.85 -17.49 3.20
N LEU A 128 21.58 -17.21 3.53
CA LEU A 128 21.01 -15.86 3.48
C LEU A 128 21.32 -15.06 4.74
N SER A 129 21.40 -15.73 5.89
CA SER A 129 21.84 -15.14 7.14
C SER A 129 22.71 -16.14 7.89
N PRO A 130 23.90 -15.76 8.36
CA PRO A 130 24.77 -16.62 9.14
C PRO A 130 24.53 -16.45 10.65
N ILE A 131 23.68 -15.50 11.06
CA ILE A 131 23.50 -15.15 12.47
C ILE A 131 22.93 -16.34 13.24
N GLY A 132 23.64 -16.74 14.29
CA GLY A 132 23.30 -17.88 15.13
C GLY A 132 23.90 -19.22 14.66
N HIS A 133 24.44 -19.29 13.45
CA HIS A 133 25.19 -20.46 12.97
C HIS A 133 26.51 -20.57 13.72
N ILE A 134 26.93 -21.81 14.00
CA ILE A 134 28.16 -22.09 14.74
C ILE A 134 29.16 -22.70 13.76
N ASP A 135 30.30 -22.02 13.58
CA ASP A 135 31.40 -22.53 12.76
C ASP A 135 32.71 -21.83 13.16
N ARG A 136 33.84 -22.29 12.62
CA ARG A 136 35.17 -21.71 12.85
C ARG A 136 35.56 -20.62 11.84
N GLN A 137 34.76 -20.44 10.79
CA GLN A 137 35.06 -19.48 9.73
C GLN A 137 33.78 -18.94 9.10
N LEU A 138 33.79 -17.65 8.74
CA LEU A 138 32.76 -16.98 7.97
C LEU A 138 33.35 -16.29 6.75
N ILE A 139 32.89 -16.69 5.57
CA ILE A 139 33.16 -16.05 4.28
C ILE A 139 31.88 -15.33 3.85
N SER A 140 31.99 -14.05 3.52
CA SER A 140 30.86 -13.23 3.11
C SER A 140 31.16 -12.58 1.77
N ALA A 141 30.16 -12.50 0.91
CA ALA A 141 30.20 -11.70 -0.31
C ALA A 141 29.26 -10.50 -0.17
N PHE A 142 29.75 -9.32 -0.53
CA PHE A 142 29.03 -8.05 -0.47
C PHE A 142 29.06 -7.38 -1.84
N GLY A 143 27.92 -6.89 -2.31
CA GLY A 143 27.87 -5.91 -3.39
C GLY A 143 28.03 -4.52 -2.78
N ALA A 144 28.99 -3.74 -3.25
CA ALA A 144 29.29 -2.42 -2.72
C ALA A 144 29.11 -1.35 -3.79
N ILE A 145 28.28 -0.34 -3.49
CA ILE A 145 28.05 0.84 -4.35
C ILE A 145 28.72 2.03 -3.69
N PHE A 146 29.65 2.63 -4.43
CA PHE A 146 30.45 3.76 -4.00
C PHE A 146 30.16 4.99 -4.86
N TYR A 147 30.22 6.17 -4.25
CA TYR A 147 30.08 7.45 -4.95
C TYR A 147 31.25 8.37 -4.62
N SER A 148 31.57 9.28 -5.54
CA SER A 148 32.70 10.20 -5.36
C SER A 148 32.43 11.19 -4.22
N ASN A 149 33.44 11.48 -3.42
CA ASN A 149 33.37 12.46 -2.34
C ASN A 149 32.95 13.83 -2.89
N ALA A 150 33.58 14.27 -3.98
CA ALA A 150 33.32 15.55 -4.60
C ALA A 150 31.86 15.72 -5.07
N SER A 151 31.22 14.66 -5.57
CA SER A 151 29.81 14.72 -5.97
C SER A 151 28.87 14.79 -4.78
N LEU A 152 29.16 14.06 -3.70
CA LEU A 152 28.34 14.10 -2.49
C LEU A 152 28.49 15.41 -1.74
N ASP A 153 29.70 15.98 -1.68
CA ASP A 153 29.97 17.29 -1.08
C ASP A 153 29.12 18.39 -1.72
N LYS A 154 28.97 18.39 -3.05
CA LYS A 154 28.08 19.32 -3.77
C LYS A 154 26.62 19.19 -3.32
N ILE A 155 26.14 17.96 -3.08
CA ILE A 155 24.77 17.75 -2.60
C ILE A 155 24.63 18.22 -1.15
N TYR A 156 25.63 17.97 -0.30
CA TYR A 156 25.67 18.53 1.05
C TYR A 156 25.63 20.06 1.04
N GLU A 157 26.32 20.71 0.10
CA GLU A 157 26.28 22.16 -0.08
C GLU A 157 24.89 22.65 -0.49
N HIS A 158 24.25 22.00 -1.47
CA HIS A 158 22.88 22.34 -1.87
C HIS A 158 21.89 22.18 -0.70
N MET A 159 21.98 21.07 0.03
CA MET A 159 21.17 20.78 1.21
C MET A 159 21.35 21.84 2.30
N ARG A 160 22.61 22.23 2.57
CA ARG A 160 22.94 23.29 3.53
C ARG A 160 22.38 24.64 3.09
N GLY A 161 22.48 24.98 1.80
CA GLY A 161 21.89 26.19 1.23
C GLY A 161 20.35 26.20 1.31
N ALA A 162 19.74 25.02 1.31
CA ALA A 162 18.31 24.81 1.51
C ALA A 162 17.88 24.68 2.98
N HIS A 163 18.81 24.77 3.94
CA HIS A 163 18.57 24.63 5.38
C HIS A 163 17.96 23.28 5.80
N ILE A 164 18.29 22.20 5.09
CA ILE A 164 17.81 20.86 5.38
C ILE A 164 19.00 19.91 5.63
N GLN A 165 18.91 19.06 6.66
CA GLN A 165 19.96 18.09 6.98
C GLN A 165 19.70 16.75 6.27
N PRO A 166 20.69 16.13 5.62
CA PRO A 166 20.51 14.80 5.07
C PRO A 166 20.53 13.75 6.19
N ASN A 167 19.46 12.94 6.29
CA ASN A 167 19.43 11.79 7.20
C ASN A 167 20.29 10.63 6.68
N ALA A 168 20.19 10.35 5.38
CA ALA A 168 20.95 9.33 4.67
C ALA A 168 20.81 9.50 3.16
N PHE A 169 21.76 8.94 2.41
CA PHE A 169 21.77 8.91 0.94
C PHE A 169 21.49 7.51 0.43
N PHE A 170 20.66 7.40 -0.60
CA PHE A 170 20.24 6.15 -1.20
C PHE A 170 20.44 6.17 -2.71
N ASP A 171 21.10 5.13 -3.22
CA ASP A 171 21.29 4.95 -4.65
C ASP A 171 19.91 4.72 -5.30
N PRO A 172 19.59 5.41 -6.41
CA PRO A 172 18.31 5.29 -7.08
C PRO A 172 17.94 3.84 -7.41
N GLN A 173 18.88 3.07 -7.96
CA GLN A 173 18.61 1.70 -8.39
C GLN A 173 18.54 0.72 -7.22
N PHE A 174 19.23 1.01 -6.11
CA PHE A 174 19.02 0.27 -4.85
C PHE A 174 17.59 0.41 -4.33
N VAL A 175 17.04 1.63 -4.25
CA VAL A 175 15.67 1.84 -3.75
C VAL A 175 14.63 1.32 -4.72
N GLN A 176 14.80 1.54 -6.03
CA GLN A 176 13.94 0.98 -7.07
C GLN A 176 13.90 -0.54 -6.99
N ASN A 177 15.05 -1.22 -6.85
CA ASN A 177 15.12 -2.66 -6.66
C ASN A 177 14.33 -3.12 -5.43
N SER A 178 14.39 -2.38 -4.32
CA SER A 178 13.72 -2.78 -3.08
C SER A 178 12.19 -2.83 -3.17
N ILE A 179 11.61 -2.11 -4.14
CA ILE A 179 10.15 -1.98 -4.32
C ILE A 179 9.66 -2.67 -5.59
N TYR A 180 10.32 -2.45 -6.72
CA TYR A 180 9.83 -2.88 -8.04
C TYR A 180 10.34 -4.26 -8.48
N ARG A 181 11.36 -4.81 -7.81
CA ARG A 181 11.80 -6.18 -8.08
C ARG A 181 10.83 -7.19 -7.47
N GLN A 182 10.35 -8.12 -8.28
CA GLN A 182 9.56 -9.25 -7.78
C GLN A 182 10.47 -10.30 -7.15
N SER A 183 9.98 -10.96 -6.08
CA SER A 183 10.71 -12.06 -5.43
C SER A 183 10.98 -13.18 -6.44
N LYS A 184 12.18 -13.78 -6.40
CA LYS A 184 12.62 -14.84 -7.33
C LYS A 184 12.80 -14.42 -8.78
N GLN A 185 12.74 -13.13 -9.05
CA GLN A 185 12.96 -12.58 -10.38
C GLN A 185 14.31 -11.86 -10.47
N THR A 186 15.13 -12.22 -11.47
CA THR A 186 16.27 -11.38 -11.89
C THR A 186 15.73 -10.24 -12.73
N THR A 187 16.00 -9.01 -12.30
CA THR A 187 15.49 -7.79 -12.93
C THR A 187 16.65 -6.87 -13.28
N MET A 188 16.61 -6.27 -14.46
CA MET A 188 17.50 -5.20 -14.86
C MET A 188 16.78 -3.87 -14.67
N PHE A 189 17.48 -2.87 -14.12
CA PHE A 189 17.00 -1.50 -14.02
C PHE A 189 17.84 -0.65 -14.96
N ILE A 190 17.19 0.25 -15.71
CA ILE A 190 17.85 1.27 -16.52
C ILE A 190 17.22 2.61 -16.17
N ASP A 191 18.02 3.49 -15.59
CA ASP A 191 17.59 4.85 -15.26
C ASP A 191 18.17 5.82 -16.29
N PHE A 192 17.30 6.43 -17.09
CA PHE A 192 17.65 7.42 -18.10
C PHE A 192 17.58 8.83 -17.48
N GLY A 193 18.67 9.22 -16.83
CA GLY A 193 18.81 10.52 -16.19
C GLY A 193 19.22 11.64 -17.16
N ALA A 194 19.36 12.84 -16.61
CA ALA A 194 19.77 14.01 -17.38
C ALA A 194 21.26 13.95 -17.79
N GLU A 195 22.17 13.84 -16.82
CA GLU A 195 23.62 13.78 -17.12
C GLU A 195 24.12 12.36 -17.38
N PHE A 196 23.43 11.37 -16.81
CA PHE A 196 23.89 9.99 -16.80
C PHE A 196 22.74 9.04 -17.02
N THR A 197 23.05 7.95 -17.73
CA THR A 197 22.21 6.77 -17.81
C THR A 197 22.86 5.68 -16.95
N SER A 198 22.11 5.11 -16.02
CA SER A 198 22.60 4.03 -15.16
C SER A 198 21.89 2.72 -15.46
N ALA A 199 22.60 1.61 -15.29
CA ALA A 199 22.04 0.29 -15.45
C ALA A 199 22.56 -0.65 -14.37
N SER A 200 21.67 -1.49 -13.83
CA SER A 200 22.03 -2.51 -12.86
C SER A 200 21.22 -3.77 -13.06
N ILE A 201 21.78 -4.89 -12.62
CA ILE A 201 21.11 -6.20 -12.65
C ILE A 201 21.07 -6.73 -11.23
N TRP A 202 19.88 -7.10 -10.78
CA TRP A 202 19.61 -7.55 -9.42
C TRP A 202 19.00 -8.95 -9.43
N THR A 203 19.50 -9.78 -8.53
CA THR A 203 19.01 -11.15 -8.28
C THR A 203 18.43 -11.24 -6.87
N ASP A 204 17.90 -12.41 -6.51
CA ASP A 204 17.55 -12.68 -5.10
C ASP A 204 18.72 -12.59 -4.13
N ARG A 205 19.95 -12.67 -4.65
CA ARG A 205 21.19 -12.58 -3.88
C ARG A 205 21.80 -11.19 -3.93
N GLY A 206 21.07 -10.18 -4.40
CA GLY A 206 21.56 -8.80 -4.50
C GLY A 206 22.12 -8.45 -5.90
N PRO A 207 22.85 -7.32 -5.98
CA PRO A 207 23.30 -6.76 -7.25
C PRO A 207 24.44 -7.57 -7.83
N VAL A 208 24.39 -7.85 -9.13
CA VAL A 208 25.45 -8.53 -9.88
C VAL A 208 26.10 -7.65 -10.93
N LEU A 209 25.51 -6.48 -11.17
CA LEU A 209 26.01 -5.41 -12.01
C LEU A 209 25.42 -4.10 -11.51
N HIS A 210 26.23 -3.04 -11.48
CA HIS A 210 25.78 -1.66 -11.39
C HIS A 210 26.77 -0.81 -12.17
N THR A 211 26.29 0.00 -13.11
CA THR A 211 27.12 0.80 -13.99
C THR A 211 26.43 2.09 -14.38
N LYS A 212 27.24 3.07 -14.77
CA LYS A 212 26.79 4.39 -15.19
C LYS A 212 27.59 4.80 -16.43
N ILE A 213 26.92 5.45 -17.38
CA ILE A 213 27.56 6.11 -18.53
C ILE A 213 27.30 7.61 -18.46
N PRO A 214 28.28 8.45 -18.84
CA PRO A 214 28.19 9.91 -18.79
C PRO A 214 27.41 10.47 -19.98
N LEU A 215 26.27 9.84 -20.30
CA LEU A 215 25.36 10.26 -21.35
C LEU A 215 23.93 10.17 -20.84
N GLY A 216 23.13 11.21 -21.07
CA GLY A 216 21.72 11.26 -20.72
C GLY A 216 20.97 12.33 -21.51
N GLY A 217 19.83 12.78 -20.96
CA GLY A 217 18.98 13.79 -21.59
C GLY A 217 19.68 15.13 -21.88
N THR A 218 20.61 15.58 -21.05
CA THR A 218 21.34 16.85 -21.23
C THR A 218 22.18 16.84 -22.50
N ASN A 219 22.76 15.68 -22.87
CA ASN A 219 23.53 15.56 -24.11
C ASN A 219 22.66 15.80 -25.34
N ILE A 220 21.41 15.34 -25.28
CA ILE A 220 20.41 15.55 -26.34
C ILE A 220 20.05 17.03 -26.40
N SER A 221 19.72 17.65 -25.26
CA SER A 221 19.37 19.07 -25.18
C SER A 221 20.49 19.98 -25.67
N ASN A 222 21.75 19.68 -25.33
CA ASN A 222 22.91 20.43 -25.78
C ASN A 222 23.11 20.31 -27.30
N ALA A 223 22.94 19.11 -27.86
CA ALA A 223 23.06 18.91 -29.31
C ALA A 223 21.97 19.65 -30.11
N ILE A 224 20.74 19.69 -29.57
CA ILE A 224 19.65 20.50 -30.14
C ILE A 224 20.00 21.98 -30.06
N ALA A 225 20.46 22.45 -28.90
CA ALA A 225 20.83 23.86 -28.70
C ALA A 225 21.94 24.30 -29.67
N GLU A 226 22.97 23.48 -29.86
CA GLU A 226 24.08 23.76 -30.77
C GLU A 226 23.61 23.75 -32.23
N LYS A 227 22.85 22.73 -32.66
CA LYS A 227 22.41 22.59 -34.05
C LYS A 227 21.50 23.73 -34.50
N PHE A 228 20.57 24.14 -33.63
CA PHE A 228 19.53 25.12 -33.96
C PHE A 228 19.79 26.51 -33.36
N ASN A 229 20.94 26.70 -32.68
CA ASN A 229 21.31 27.94 -32.01
C ASN A 229 20.22 28.43 -31.03
N LEU A 230 19.79 27.56 -30.13
CA LEU A 230 18.69 27.77 -29.19
C LEU A 230 19.18 27.99 -27.75
N SER A 231 18.33 28.60 -26.92
CA SER A 231 18.55 28.60 -25.47
C SER A 231 18.41 27.17 -24.90
N PRO A 232 19.10 26.85 -23.78
CA PRO A 232 18.95 25.55 -23.10
C PRO A 232 17.50 25.22 -22.72
N GLU A 233 16.71 26.23 -22.34
CA GLU A 233 15.30 26.08 -21.98
C GLU A 233 14.46 25.70 -23.21
N SER A 234 14.70 26.36 -24.34
CA SER A 234 14.01 26.06 -25.61
C SER A 234 14.38 24.68 -26.12
N SER A 235 15.65 24.26 -26.00
CA SER A 235 16.08 22.95 -26.45
C SER A 235 15.48 21.81 -25.62
N ASP A 236 15.29 22.02 -24.31
CA ASP A 236 14.60 21.05 -23.44
C ASP A 236 13.12 20.90 -23.81
N ILE A 237 12.42 22.02 -24.07
CA ILE A 237 11.02 21.99 -24.53
C ILE A 237 10.88 21.22 -25.85
N ILE A 238 11.79 21.47 -26.80
CA ILE A 238 11.81 20.78 -28.10
C ILE A 238 12.10 19.30 -27.92
N LYS A 239 13.09 18.93 -27.09
CA LYS A 239 13.38 17.53 -26.77
C LYS A 239 12.12 16.82 -26.27
N HIS A 240 11.41 17.38 -25.29
CA HIS A 240 10.19 16.75 -24.77
C HIS A 240 9.06 16.67 -25.80
N SER A 241 8.97 17.62 -26.73
CA SER A 241 7.90 17.67 -27.74
C SER A 241 8.16 16.75 -28.94
N VAL A 242 9.45 16.53 -29.28
CA VAL A 242 9.86 16.00 -30.57
C VAL A 242 10.59 14.66 -30.47
N ALA A 243 11.33 14.41 -29.38
CA ALA A 243 12.15 13.20 -29.22
C ALA A 243 11.30 11.92 -29.30
N SER A 244 11.64 11.06 -30.26
CA SER A 244 10.97 9.78 -30.48
C SER A 244 11.92 8.79 -31.14
N LEU A 245 11.83 7.51 -30.74
CA LEU A 245 12.46 6.37 -31.42
C LEU A 245 11.53 5.70 -32.45
N ILE A 246 10.31 6.21 -32.60
CA ILE A 246 9.35 5.78 -33.63
C ILE A 246 9.33 6.83 -34.75
N SER A 247 9.29 6.35 -36.00
CA SER A 247 9.07 7.20 -37.17
C SER A 247 7.67 7.82 -37.12
N LYS A 248 7.58 9.14 -37.25
CA LYS A 248 6.32 9.91 -37.22
C LYS A 248 6.19 10.77 -38.47
N GLU A 249 4.95 11.15 -38.81
CA GLU A 249 4.66 12.12 -39.86
C GLU A 249 5.27 13.50 -39.56
N MET A 250 5.51 14.29 -40.61
CA MET A 250 6.22 15.58 -40.53
C MET A 250 5.37 16.68 -39.87
N ASP A 251 5.72 17.06 -38.65
CA ASP A 251 5.25 18.30 -38.01
C ASP A 251 6.29 19.42 -38.17
N ARG A 252 5.84 20.67 -38.30
CA ARG A 252 6.69 21.88 -38.22
C ARG A 252 6.53 22.55 -36.86
N PHE A 253 7.65 22.96 -36.27
CA PHE A 253 7.70 23.67 -34.99
C PHE A 253 8.42 25.00 -35.15
N THR A 254 7.88 26.03 -34.50
CA THR A 254 8.49 27.36 -34.40
C THR A 254 8.58 27.74 -32.93
N PRO A 255 9.76 27.67 -32.29
CA PRO A 255 9.97 28.21 -30.96
C PRO A 255 9.70 29.71 -30.92
N ALA A 256 9.21 30.19 -29.78
CA ALA A 256 8.82 31.60 -29.59
C ALA A 256 9.96 32.60 -29.88
N ASP A 257 11.22 32.19 -29.70
CA ASP A 257 12.40 33.04 -29.80
C ASP A 257 13.23 32.84 -31.08
N THR A 258 12.72 32.11 -32.08
CA THR A 258 13.45 31.87 -33.33
C THR A 258 12.68 32.23 -34.58
N SER A 259 13.38 32.76 -35.58
CA SER A 259 12.87 32.96 -36.94
C SER A 259 12.91 31.69 -37.80
N TYR A 260 13.27 30.54 -37.23
CA TYR A 260 13.54 29.31 -37.95
C TYR A 260 12.41 28.29 -37.71
N ASP A 261 11.76 27.88 -38.80
CA ASP A 261 10.87 26.71 -38.81
C ASP A 261 11.73 25.46 -38.98
N PHE A 262 11.70 24.53 -38.03
CA PHE A 262 12.29 23.20 -38.20
C PHE A 262 11.21 22.12 -38.22
N SER A 263 11.49 21.05 -38.94
CA SER A 263 10.65 19.87 -38.95
C SER A 263 11.05 18.90 -37.83
N ARG A 264 10.12 18.02 -37.46
CA ARG A 264 10.40 16.86 -36.60
C ARG A 264 11.59 16.02 -37.13
N SER A 265 11.76 15.93 -38.45
CA SER A 265 12.86 15.20 -39.08
C SER A 265 14.22 15.83 -38.75
N ASP A 266 14.33 17.15 -38.88
CA ASP A 266 15.58 17.88 -38.62
C ASP A 266 16.05 17.69 -37.18
N VAL A 267 15.12 17.66 -36.23
CA VAL A 267 15.41 17.43 -34.82
C VAL A 267 15.78 15.96 -34.57
N ASN A 268 15.06 15.01 -35.17
CA ASN A 268 15.34 13.59 -35.01
C ASN A 268 16.69 13.16 -35.59
N GLU A 269 17.21 13.82 -36.63
CA GLU A 269 18.56 13.61 -37.13
C GLU A 269 19.64 13.85 -36.06
N VAL A 270 19.36 14.72 -35.07
CA VAL A 270 20.25 15.01 -33.95
C VAL A 270 20.01 14.03 -32.79
N ILE A 271 18.75 13.78 -32.46
CA ILE A 271 18.38 13.01 -31.26
C ILE A 271 18.68 11.51 -31.43
N LEU A 272 18.33 10.92 -32.58
CA LEU A 272 18.40 9.47 -32.79
C LEU A 272 19.82 8.90 -32.64
N PRO A 273 20.88 9.49 -33.23
CA PRO A 273 22.24 8.97 -33.06
C PRO A 273 22.69 8.94 -31.59
N ILE A 274 22.30 9.95 -30.80
CA ILE A 274 22.65 10.03 -29.37
C ILE A 274 21.90 8.97 -28.57
N LEU A 275 20.60 8.80 -28.80
CA LEU A 275 19.81 7.75 -28.16
C LEU A 275 20.35 6.35 -28.48
N VAL A 276 20.66 6.09 -29.76
CA VAL A 276 21.24 4.81 -30.19
C VAL A 276 22.60 4.58 -29.53
N ASP A 277 23.44 5.61 -29.42
CA ASP A 277 24.74 5.47 -28.76
C ASP A 277 24.63 5.21 -27.26
N ILE A 278 23.74 5.92 -26.55
CA ILE A 278 23.43 5.68 -25.12
C ILE A 278 23.06 4.21 -24.90
N ILE A 279 22.12 3.71 -25.71
CA ILE A 279 21.59 2.36 -25.54
C ILE A 279 22.64 1.32 -25.92
N ARG A 280 23.43 1.57 -26.97
CA ARG A 280 24.56 0.71 -27.35
C ARG A 280 25.59 0.61 -26.21
N GLN A 281 26.00 1.73 -25.63
CA GLN A 281 26.96 1.73 -24.53
C GLN A 281 26.44 1.02 -23.28
N ILE A 282 25.16 1.21 -22.92
CA ILE A 282 24.53 0.45 -21.83
C ILE A 282 24.53 -1.05 -22.15
N LYS A 283 24.11 -1.43 -23.36
CA LYS A 283 24.09 -2.83 -23.78
C LYS A 283 25.47 -3.46 -23.71
N ASP A 284 26.50 -2.80 -24.24
CA ASP A 284 27.88 -3.29 -24.24
C ASP A 284 28.40 -3.51 -22.81
N LYS A 285 28.18 -2.56 -21.90
CA LYS A 285 28.59 -2.69 -20.48
C LYS A 285 27.82 -3.77 -19.75
N CYS A 286 26.55 -3.99 -20.08
CA CYS A 286 25.70 -4.95 -19.39
C CYS A 286 25.78 -6.36 -19.95
N LEU A 287 26.21 -6.54 -21.20
CA LEU A 287 26.15 -7.81 -21.94
C LEU A 287 26.73 -9.02 -21.18
N PRO A 288 27.89 -8.93 -20.51
CA PRO A 288 28.45 -10.08 -19.78
C PRO A 288 27.54 -10.54 -18.63
N ALA A 289 27.07 -9.60 -17.80
CA ALA A 289 26.18 -9.91 -16.69
C ALA A 289 24.78 -10.30 -17.17
N PHE A 290 24.29 -9.64 -18.21
CA PHE A 290 23.00 -9.95 -18.83
C PHE A 290 22.96 -11.39 -19.36
N THR A 291 23.99 -11.81 -20.09
CA THR A 291 24.10 -13.18 -20.62
C THR A 291 24.20 -14.22 -19.50
N LYS A 292 24.94 -13.91 -18.44
CA LYS A 292 25.17 -14.81 -17.30
C LYS A 292 23.92 -14.98 -16.43
N TYR A 293 23.24 -13.89 -16.09
CA TYR A 293 22.16 -13.88 -15.10
C TYR A 293 20.76 -13.85 -15.71
N LYS A 294 20.65 -13.62 -17.02
CA LYS A 294 19.42 -13.68 -17.83
C LYS A 294 18.25 -12.96 -17.15
N PRO A 295 18.29 -11.62 -17.03
CA PRO A 295 17.16 -10.86 -16.52
C PRO A 295 15.89 -11.22 -17.28
N THR A 296 14.80 -11.40 -16.54
CA THR A 296 13.50 -11.78 -17.12
C THR A 296 12.58 -10.57 -17.34
N ARG A 297 13.02 -9.40 -16.85
CA ARG A 297 12.30 -8.13 -16.89
C ARG A 297 13.29 -6.97 -16.83
N ILE A 298 12.98 -5.91 -17.56
CA ILE A 298 13.67 -4.62 -17.51
C ILE A 298 12.70 -3.57 -16.98
N VAL A 299 13.18 -2.75 -16.04
CA VAL A 299 12.45 -1.61 -15.50
C VAL A 299 13.16 -0.34 -15.93
N LEU A 300 12.47 0.51 -16.68
CA LEU A 300 12.94 1.81 -17.12
C LEU A 300 12.44 2.90 -16.16
N THR A 301 13.35 3.77 -15.73
CA THR A 301 13.08 4.91 -14.85
C THR A 301 13.83 6.14 -15.35
N GLY A 302 13.67 7.27 -14.65
CA GLY A 302 14.33 8.53 -14.97
C GLY A 302 13.54 9.36 -15.98
N GLY A 303 13.78 10.67 -16.01
CA GLY A 303 13.00 11.60 -16.85
C GLY A 303 13.10 11.33 -18.35
N GLY A 304 14.22 10.78 -18.83
CA GLY A 304 14.35 10.39 -20.23
C GLY A 304 13.59 9.12 -20.60
N SER A 305 13.05 8.38 -19.64
CA SER A 305 12.24 7.18 -19.92
C SER A 305 10.89 7.49 -20.59
N GLU A 306 10.46 8.76 -20.54
CA GLU A 306 9.25 9.27 -21.20
C GLU A 306 9.41 9.47 -22.70
N ILE A 307 10.64 9.36 -23.24
CA ILE A 307 10.89 9.45 -24.68
C ILE A 307 10.12 8.33 -25.38
N GLU A 308 9.30 8.73 -26.35
CA GLU A 308 8.41 7.83 -27.05
C GLU A 308 9.19 6.77 -27.84
N GLY A 309 8.74 5.51 -27.77
CA GLY A 309 9.41 4.38 -28.39
C GLY A 309 10.65 3.86 -27.66
N LEU A 310 11.14 4.53 -26.60
CA LEU A 310 12.30 4.07 -25.86
C LEU A 310 12.07 2.71 -25.20
N ARG A 311 10.89 2.49 -24.62
CA ARG A 311 10.49 1.19 -24.06
C ARG A 311 10.64 0.06 -25.09
N ASP A 312 10.03 0.24 -26.25
CA ASP A 312 10.01 -0.77 -27.31
C ASP A 312 11.40 -1.00 -27.89
N PHE A 313 12.19 0.07 -28.01
CA PHE A 313 13.59 -0.03 -28.44
C PHE A 313 14.42 -0.85 -27.45
N ILE A 314 14.30 -0.59 -26.15
CA ILE A 314 15.02 -1.35 -25.12
C ILE A 314 14.55 -2.81 -25.12
N GLU A 315 13.24 -3.05 -25.18
CA GLU A 315 12.67 -4.39 -25.25
C GLU A 315 13.24 -5.19 -26.43
N ASN A 316 13.32 -4.57 -27.60
CA ASN A 316 13.92 -5.18 -28.79
C ASN A 316 15.44 -5.36 -28.66
N ALA A 317 16.15 -4.37 -28.10
CA ALA A 317 17.60 -4.39 -27.97
C ALA A 317 18.09 -5.52 -27.03
N PHE A 318 17.30 -5.84 -26.00
CA PHE A 318 17.61 -6.87 -25.00
C PHE A 318 16.77 -8.14 -25.14
N ALA A 319 15.79 -8.16 -26.05
CA ALA A 319 14.81 -9.24 -26.21
C ALA A 319 14.16 -9.65 -24.87
N THR A 320 13.81 -8.66 -24.04
CA THR A 320 13.32 -8.88 -22.67
C THR A 320 12.17 -7.92 -22.36
N PRO A 321 11.07 -8.41 -21.75
CA PRO A 321 9.91 -7.57 -21.41
C PRO A 321 10.33 -6.32 -20.62
N THR A 322 9.94 -5.16 -21.11
CA THR A 322 10.35 -3.87 -20.57
C THR A 322 9.14 -3.05 -20.14
N GLU A 323 9.21 -2.50 -18.93
CA GLU A 323 8.20 -1.59 -18.40
C GLU A 323 8.82 -0.23 -18.08
N THR A 324 8.05 0.83 -18.28
CA THR A 324 8.44 2.18 -17.89
C THR A 324 7.69 2.58 -16.64
N MET A 325 8.44 3.03 -15.64
CA MET A 325 7.88 3.57 -14.41
C MET A 325 7.67 5.09 -14.53
N PRO A 326 6.72 5.66 -13.79
CA PRO A 326 6.55 7.11 -13.72
C PRO A 326 7.82 7.83 -13.24
N ILE A 327 7.97 9.10 -13.60
CA ILE A 327 9.15 9.91 -13.24
C ILE A 327 9.36 10.06 -11.72
N ASP A 328 8.31 9.91 -10.93
CA ASP A 328 8.34 9.96 -9.46
C ASP A 328 8.58 8.59 -8.80
N ALA A 329 8.78 7.54 -9.58
CA ALA A 329 8.94 6.18 -9.08
C ALA A 329 10.12 6.02 -8.12
N THR A 330 11.22 6.74 -8.34
CA THR A 330 12.41 6.68 -7.48
C THR A 330 12.12 7.26 -6.10
N VAL A 331 11.51 8.46 -6.02
CA VAL A 331 11.22 9.10 -4.73
C VAL A 331 10.14 8.33 -3.95
N ARG A 332 9.15 7.75 -4.64
CA ARG A 332 8.16 6.84 -4.04
C ARG A 332 8.81 5.56 -3.54
N ALA A 333 9.77 5.01 -4.29
CA ALA A 333 10.48 3.81 -3.85
C ALA A 333 11.31 4.09 -2.60
N LEU A 334 11.95 5.27 -2.53
CA LEU A 334 12.64 5.72 -1.33
C LEU A 334 11.70 5.83 -0.14
N SER A 335 10.55 6.50 -0.28
CA SER A 335 9.63 6.69 0.84
C SER A 335 9.05 5.37 1.37
N GLU A 336 8.69 4.46 0.46
CA GLU A 336 8.25 3.10 0.81
C GLU A 336 9.37 2.28 1.47
N TYR A 337 10.61 2.42 0.98
CA TYR A 337 11.77 1.76 1.59
C TYR A 337 12.00 2.23 3.03
N ILE A 338 12.02 3.55 3.27
CA ILE A 338 12.15 4.15 4.60
C ILE A 338 11.01 3.69 5.51
N TRP A 339 9.78 3.62 4.98
CA TRP A 339 8.67 3.07 5.74
C TRP A 339 8.90 1.59 6.06
N ARG A 340 9.32 0.74 5.13
CA ARG A 340 9.52 -0.70 5.40
C ARG A 340 10.60 -1.00 6.43
N ILE A 341 11.75 -0.31 6.39
CA ILE A 341 12.86 -0.58 7.33
C ILE A 341 12.50 -0.31 8.79
N GLU A 342 11.50 0.56 9.03
CA GLU A 342 11.01 0.90 10.37
C GLU A 342 9.90 -0.04 10.88
N GLU A 343 9.47 -1.02 10.08
CA GLU A 343 8.42 -1.97 10.46
C GLU A 343 8.67 -2.70 11.78
N PRO A 344 9.88 -3.23 12.07
CA PRO A 344 10.14 -3.89 13.35
C PRO A 344 9.97 -2.93 14.54
N HIS A 345 10.38 -1.68 14.37
CA HIS A 345 10.25 -0.66 15.41
C HIS A 345 8.78 -0.22 15.58
N ARG A 346 8.02 -0.04 14.49
CA ARG A 346 6.56 0.21 14.50
C ARG A 346 5.81 -0.89 15.22
N ASN A 347 6.07 -2.15 14.86
CA ASN A 347 5.40 -3.29 15.48
C ASN A 347 5.70 -3.36 16.99
N ASN A 348 6.92 -3.03 17.39
CA ASN A 348 7.29 -2.92 18.81
C ASN A 348 6.57 -1.76 19.52
N TYR A 349 6.46 -0.59 18.89
CA TYR A 349 5.70 0.55 19.41
C TYR A 349 4.23 0.19 19.59
N ILE A 350 3.58 -0.34 18.56
CA ILE A 350 2.17 -0.78 18.59
C ILE A 350 1.97 -1.83 19.69
N ALA A 351 2.87 -2.82 19.80
CA ALA A 351 2.80 -3.83 20.85
C ALA A 351 2.99 -3.26 22.27
N ARG A 352 3.81 -2.21 22.44
CA ARG A 352 3.95 -1.48 23.71
C ARG A 352 2.70 -0.64 24.01
N HIS A 353 2.19 0.10 23.03
CA HIS A 353 0.98 0.90 23.15
C HIS A 353 -0.22 0.01 23.50
N ASN A 354 -0.41 -1.12 22.83
CA ASN A 354 -1.44 -2.11 23.14
C ASN A 354 -1.29 -2.72 24.54
N ARG A 355 -0.05 -2.95 25.02
CA ARG A 355 0.21 -3.38 26.41
C ARG A 355 -0.15 -2.29 27.40
N TRP A 356 0.17 -1.03 27.11
CA TRP A 356 -0.19 0.13 27.91
C TRP A 356 -1.68 0.35 27.93
N GLN A 357 -2.39 0.30 26.82
CA GLN A 357 -3.86 0.36 26.77
C GLN A 357 -4.48 -0.80 27.55
N LYS A 358 -3.97 -2.03 27.43
CA LYS A 358 -4.45 -3.17 28.24
C LYS A 358 -4.23 -2.95 29.74
N ARG A 359 -3.08 -2.41 30.14
CA ARG A 359 -2.77 -2.05 31.53
C ARG A 359 -3.60 -0.87 32.03
N ALA A 360 -3.74 0.18 31.22
CA ALA A 360 -4.60 1.32 31.48
C ALA A 360 -6.04 0.84 31.68
N ASN A 361 -6.59 0.03 30.76
CA ASN A 361 -7.90 -0.62 30.89
C ASN A 361 -8.00 -1.52 32.13
N LEU A 362 -6.92 -2.17 32.56
CA LEU A 362 -6.86 -2.94 33.81
C LEU A 362 -6.90 -2.01 35.04
N PHE A 363 -6.20 -0.88 34.99
CA PHE A 363 -6.19 0.16 36.02
C PHE A 363 -7.50 0.95 36.07
N THR A 364 -8.12 1.31 34.95
CA THR A 364 -9.49 1.85 34.91
C THR A 364 -10.47 0.83 35.46
N ARG A 365 -10.28 -0.48 35.22
CA ARG A 365 -11.09 -1.53 35.87
C ARG A 365 -10.86 -1.62 37.38
N LEU A 366 -9.67 -1.30 37.88
CA LEU A 366 -9.34 -1.30 39.32
C LEU A 366 -9.82 -0.04 40.04
N PHE A 367 -9.74 1.12 39.39
CA PHE A 367 -10.15 2.42 39.94
C PHE A 367 -11.62 2.77 39.65
N HIS A 368 -12.25 2.18 38.63
CA HIS A 368 -13.70 2.13 38.50
C HIS A 368 -14.24 0.86 39.17
N ARG A 369 -14.16 0.81 40.50
CA ARG A 369 -15.11 0.03 41.30
C ARG A 369 -16.43 0.81 41.42
N LYS A 370 -16.97 1.28 40.29
CA LYS A 370 -18.40 1.55 40.15
C LYS A 370 -19.01 0.23 39.71
N GLN A 371 -20.00 -0.24 40.46
CA GLN A 371 -20.74 -1.48 40.20
C GLN A 371 -20.90 -1.72 38.71
N LYS A 372 -20.20 -2.75 38.20
CA LYS A 372 -20.37 -3.23 36.84
C LYS A 372 -21.78 -3.83 36.78
N LYS A 373 -22.80 -3.02 36.45
CA LYS A 373 -24.04 -3.58 35.91
C LYS A 373 -23.60 -4.45 34.75
N LYS A 374 -23.92 -5.75 34.79
CA LYS A 374 -23.80 -6.62 33.63
C LYS A 374 -24.58 -5.93 32.52
N ASN A 375 -23.92 -5.29 31.56
CA ASN A 375 -24.60 -4.83 30.36
C ASN A 375 -25.07 -6.10 29.66
N GLN A 376 -26.36 -6.37 29.79
CA GLN A 376 -27.06 -7.41 29.07
C GLN A 376 -26.91 -7.09 27.58
N PHE A 377 -26.47 -8.07 26.79
CA PHE A 377 -26.43 -7.93 25.34
C PHE A 377 -27.84 -7.59 24.85
N ILE A 378 -27.98 -6.49 24.11
CA ILE A 378 -29.23 -6.05 23.49
C ILE A 378 -29.25 -6.64 22.08
N PRO A 379 -30.11 -7.64 21.78
CA PRO A 379 -30.15 -8.33 20.49
C PRO A 379 -30.92 -7.54 19.42
N ILE A 380 -30.77 -6.21 19.42
CA ILE A 380 -31.42 -5.28 18.49
C ILE A 380 -30.32 -4.55 17.73
N LEU A 381 -30.38 -4.58 16.40
CA LEU A 381 -29.40 -3.96 15.53
C LEU A 381 -30.07 -2.85 14.71
N PRO A 382 -29.66 -1.57 14.84
CA PRO A 382 -30.10 -0.53 13.91
C PRO A 382 -29.48 -0.77 12.54
N SER A 383 -30.29 -0.70 11.47
CA SER A 383 -29.79 -0.71 10.07
C SER A 383 -29.35 0.70 9.67
N THR A 384 -28.12 0.82 9.15
CA THR A 384 -27.54 2.11 8.73
C THR A 384 -28.30 2.77 7.58
N LEU A 385 -29.10 2.04 6.81
CA LEU A 385 -29.92 2.59 5.73
C LEU A 385 -30.92 3.68 6.20
N CYS A 386 -31.22 3.72 7.50
CA CYS A 386 -32.18 4.66 8.09
C CYS A 386 -31.54 5.78 8.91
N PHE A 387 -30.20 5.84 9.00
CA PHE A 387 -29.49 6.81 9.85
C PHE A 387 -28.36 7.50 9.07
N ASP A 388 -28.08 8.78 9.38
CA ASP A 388 -26.93 9.48 8.81
C ASP A 388 -25.66 9.11 9.59
N MET A 389 -24.92 8.13 9.09
CA MET A 389 -23.71 7.59 9.73
C MET A 389 -22.52 8.55 9.69
N ARG A 390 -22.62 9.69 8.99
CA ARG A 390 -21.57 10.73 9.00
C ARG A 390 -21.62 11.61 10.24
N LYS A 391 -22.73 11.60 10.97
CA LYS A 391 -22.91 12.42 12.17
C LYS A 391 -22.48 11.64 13.41
N THR A 392 -21.57 12.22 14.20
CA THR A 392 -21.14 11.67 15.49
C THR A 392 -22.33 11.42 16.43
N ASP A 393 -23.36 12.26 16.36
CA ASP A 393 -24.57 12.15 17.17
C ASP A 393 -25.34 10.84 16.96
N THR A 394 -25.27 10.26 15.76
CA THR A 394 -25.89 8.96 15.45
C THR A 394 -25.30 7.85 16.34
N TYR A 395 -23.99 7.88 16.58
CA TYR A 395 -23.32 6.89 17.42
C TYR A 395 -23.62 7.11 18.91
N ASN A 396 -23.75 8.37 19.34
CA ASN A 396 -24.19 8.71 20.69
C ASN A 396 -25.64 8.25 20.94
N LEU A 397 -26.51 8.41 19.94
CA LEU A 397 -27.89 7.91 19.97
C LEU A 397 -27.91 6.38 20.13
N PHE A 398 -27.13 5.65 19.35
CA PHE A 398 -27.02 4.20 19.48
C PHE A 398 -26.49 3.78 20.85
N ALA A 399 -25.46 4.47 21.35
CA ALA A 399 -24.92 4.22 22.69
C ALA A 399 -25.97 4.45 23.79
N SER A 400 -26.83 5.48 23.65
CA SER A 400 -27.92 5.76 24.60
C SER A 400 -28.93 4.62 24.71
N GLY A 401 -29.20 3.91 23.60
CA GLY A 401 -30.05 2.72 23.57
C GLY A 401 -29.34 1.43 23.97
N GLY A 402 -28.06 1.48 24.38
CA GLY A 402 -27.26 0.32 24.74
C GLY A 402 -26.87 -0.58 23.56
N ILE A 403 -26.92 -0.05 22.33
CA ILE A 403 -26.60 -0.81 21.12
C ILE A 403 -25.10 -1.14 21.09
N SER A 404 -24.80 -2.44 20.99
CA SER A 404 -23.44 -2.96 20.87
C SER A 404 -23.11 -3.56 19.51
N MET A 405 -24.10 -3.63 18.60
CA MET A 405 -23.97 -4.20 17.26
C MET A 405 -24.76 -3.36 16.26
N ILE A 406 -24.14 -3.01 15.13
CA ILE A 406 -24.72 -2.15 14.08
C ILE A 406 -24.84 -2.98 12.80
N HIS A 407 -26.02 -2.96 12.18
CA HIS A 407 -26.27 -3.66 10.94
C HIS A 407 -25.99 -2.76 9.74
N VAL A 408 -25.15 -3.21 8.80
CA VAL A 408 -24.75 -2.47 7.61
C VAL A 408 -25.11 -3.26 6.36
N ASP A 409 -25.93 -2.67 5.51
CA ASP A 409 -26.30 -3.21 4.21
C ASP A 409 -25.33 -2.72 3.13
N ILE A 410 -24.82 -3.62 2.29
CA ILE A 410 -24.02 -3.26 1.11
C ILE A 410 -24.66 -3.89 -0.13
N MET A 411 -25.06 -3.04 -1.08
CA MET A 411 -25.73 -3.40 -2.32
C MET A 411 -24.91 -2.88 -3.51
N ASP A 412 -24.61 -3.75 -4.48
CA ASP A 412 -23.68 -3.44 -5.58
C ASP A 412 -24.35 -2.98 -6.88
N GLY A 413 -25.68 -2.93 -6.94
CA GLY A 413 -26.40 -2.61 -8.18
C GLY A 413 -26.58 -3.80 -9.13
N PHE A 414 -25.96 -4.95 -8.87
CA PHE A 414 -26.04 -6.15 -9.70
C PHE A 414 -26.90 -7.24 -9.06
N TYR A 415 -26.73 -7.50 -7.77
CA TYR A 415 -27.58 -8.43 -7.03
C TYR A 415 -28.95 -7.81 -6.71
N VAL A 416 -28.97 -6.49 -6.51
CA VAL A 416 -30.17 -5.66 -6.31
C VAL A 416 -29.94 -4.37 -7.09
N ASP A 417 -30.91 -3.92 -7.88
CA ASP A 417 -30.77 -2.74 -8.76
C ASP A 417 -30.36 -1.44 -8.02
N ARG A 418 -30.62 -1.37 -6.72
CA ARG A 418 -30.23 -0.24 -5.89
C ARG A 418 -28.80 -0.38 -5.41
N ILE A 419 -28.01 0.67 -5.61
CA ILE A 419 -26.72 0.86 -4.95
C ILE A 419 -26.94 1.59 -3.62
N ALA A 420 -26.52 0.99 -2.52
CA ALA A 420 -26.57 1.56 -1.18
C ALA A 420 -25.51 0.93 -0.30
N GLY A 421 -25.02 1.69 0.68
CA GLY A 421 -23.87 1.26 1.46
C GLY A 421 -22.57 1.31 0.65
N GLY A 422 -21.55 0.62 1.16
CA GLY A 422 -20.30 0.44 0.46
C GLY A 422 -19.13 0.23 1.42
N ILE A 423 -17.99 -0.18 0.86
CA ILE A 423 -16.77 -0.41 1.64
C ILE A 423 -16.27 0.89 2.29
N GLU A 424 -16.39 2.02 1.61
CA GLU A 424 -15.93 3.31 2.15
C GLU A 424 -16.82 3.83 3.29
N GLU A 425 -18.13 3.64 3.17
CA GLU A 425 -19.06 3.93 4.26
C GLU A 425 -18.77 3.02 5.46
N LEU A 426 -18.50 1.73 5.23
CA LEU A 426 -18.12 0.79 6.28
C LEU A 426 -16.84 1.23 7.02
N ARG A 427 -15.81 1.70 6.29
CA ARG A 427 -14.59 2.27 6.90
C ARG A 427 -14.90 3.49 7.75
N THR A 428 -15.75 4.38 7.21
CA THR A 428 -16.19 5.59 7.92
C THR A 428 -16.92 5.22 9.21
N ILE A 429 -17.86 4.26 9.17
CA ILE A 429 -18.56 3.76 10.35
C ILE A 429 -17.57 3.19 11.36
N ARG A 430 -16.63 2.35 10.89
CA ARG A 430 -15.64 1.73 11.77
C ARG A 430 -14.78 2.77 12.50
N ALA A 431 -14.41 3.86 11.84
CA ALA A 431 -13.61 4.92 12.44
C ALA A 431 -14.30 5.64 13.62
N HIS A 432 -15.65 5.65 13.66
CA HIS A 432 -16.43 6.39 14.66
C HIS A 432 -16.95 5.55 15.83
N THR A 433 -16.82 4.22 15.79
CA THR A 433 -17.36 3.35 16.84
C THR A 433 -16.46 2.14 17.07
N ASN A 434 -16.64 1.44 18.20
CA ASN A 434 -16.11 0.10 18.47
C ASN A 434 -17.21 -0.97 18.52
N ALA A 435 -18.45 -0.62 18.16
CA ALA A 435 -19.55 -1.58 18.08
C ALA A 435 -19.24 -2.68 17.05
N HIS A 436 -19.80 -3.88 17.28
CA HIS A 436 -19.67 -5.00 16.36
C HIS A 436 -20.36 -4.68 15.03
N LEU A 437 -19.64 -4.75 13.91
CA LEU A 437 -20.18 -4.44 12.59
C LEU A 437 -20.70 -5.72 11.92
N HIS A 438 -22.03 -5.76 11.77
CA HIS A 438 -22.78 -6.87 11.22
C HIS A 438 -23.19 -6.53 9.78
N VAL A 439 -22.46 -7.05 8.80
CA VAL A 439 -22.53 -6.61 7.39
C VAL A 439 -23.27 -7.62 6.53
N HIS A 440 -24.37 -7.20 5.90
CA HIS A 440 -25.09 -7.98 4.90
C HIS A 440 -24.67 -7.60 3.49
N LEU A 441 -24.08 -8.56 2.78
CA LEU A 441 -23.65 -8.42 1.40
C LEU A 441 -24.75 -8.90 0.45
N MET A 442 -25.37 -7.94 -0.22
CA MET A 442 -26.29 -8.09 -1.34
C MET A 442 -25.51 -7.82 -2.63
N THR A 443 -24.59 -8.74 -2.96
CA THR A 443 -23.62 -8.53 -4.05
C THR A 443 -23.43 -9.77 -4.93
N GLU A 444 -23.17 -9.59 -6.22
CA GLU A 444 -23.04 -10.66 -7.22
C GLU A 444 -21.76 -11.49 -6.99
N SER A 445 -20.67 -10.83 -6.56
CA SER A 445 -19.34 -11.41 -6.34
C SER A 445 -18.97 -11.49 -4.85
N PRO A 446 -19.63 -12.38 -4.06
CA PRO A 446 -19.57 -12.36 -2.60
C PRO A 446 -18.16 -12.55 -2.02
N THR A 447 -17.27 -13.28 -2.71
CA THR A 447 -15.91 -13.53 -2.23
C THR A 447 -15.05 -12.27 -2.18
N VAL A 448 -15.16 -11.41 -3.21
CA VAL A 448 -14.40 -10.16 -3.31
C VAL A 448 -14.92 -9.17 -2.28
N TRP A 449 -16.23 -8.95 -2.27
CA TRP A 449 -16.89 -8.05 -1.32
C TRP A 449 -16.68 -8.46 0.14
N ALA A 450 -16.65 -9.76 0.44
CA ALA A 450 -16.35 -10.25 1.78
C ALA A 450 -14.93 -9.88 2.21
N ALA A 451 -13.92 -10.07 1.34
CA ALA A 451 -12.54 -9.71 1.65
C ALA A 451 -12.39 -8.21 1.92
N ASP A 452 -13.01 -7.38 1.08
CA ASP A 452 -12.96 -5.92 1.23
C ASP A 452 -13.70 -5.45 2.48
N ALA A 453 -14.86 -6.04 2.79
CA ALA A 453 -15.62 -5.71 4.00
C ALA A 453 -14.85 -6.08 5.27
N ILE A 454 -14.16 -7.23 5.28
CA ILE A 454 -13.29 -7.65 6.39
C ILE A 454 -12.14 -6.65 6.57
N ALA A 455 -11.49 -6.23 5.47
CA ALA A 455 -10.43 -5.24 5.50
C ALA A 455 -10.93 -3.87 6.01
N ALA A 456 -12.18 -3.51 5.72
CA ALA A 456 -12.83 -2.31 6.21
C ALA A 456 -13.34 -2.39 7.66
N GLY A 457 -13.20 -3.55 8.32
CA GLY A 457 -13.48 -3.71 9.74
C GLY A 457 -14.78 -4.43 10.09
N ALA A 458 -15.38 -5.17 9.14
CA ALA A 458 -16.53 -6.02 9.42
C ALA A 458 -16.20 -7.16 10.41
N ASP A 459 -17.13 -7.45 11.33
CA ASP A 459 -16.97 -8.49 12.35
C ASP A 459 -17.83 -9.73 12.05
N THR A 460 -18.98 -9.56 11.39
CA THR A 460 -19.81 -10.63 10.83
C THR A 460 -20.16 -10.31 9.39
N ILE A 461 -19.98 -11.28 8.50
CA ILE A 461 -20.37 -11.19 7.08
C ILE A 461 -21.56 -12.11 6.83
N ILE A 462 -22.67 -11.54 6.38
CA ILE A 462 -23.87 -12.27 5.95
C ILE A 462 -23.93 -12.27 4.43
N LEU A 463 -23.89 -13.46 3.83
CA LEU A 463 -23.88 -13.65 2.38
C LEU A 463 -25.27 -14.06 1.88
N SER A 464 -25.69 -13.54 0.74
CA SER A 464 -27.03 -13.83 0.22
C SER A 464 -27.11 -15.20 -0.48
N THR A 465 -28.21 -15.96 -0.32
CA THR A 465 -28.31 -17.35 -0.83
C THR A 465 -28.22 -17.50 -2.35
N ASN A 466 -28.53 -16.44 -3.12
CA ASN A 466 -28.69 -16.52 -4.57
C ASN A 466 -27.45 -16.03 -5.34
N THR A 467 -26.26 -16.09 -4.72
CA THR A 467 -25.00 -15.63 -5.32
C THR A 467 -24.13 -16.79 -5.76
N SER A 468 -23.48 -16.69 -6.93
CA SER A 468 -22.48 -17.67 -7.35
C SER A 468 -21.27 -17.66 -6.41
N GLY A 469 -20.64 -18.82 -6.18
CA GLY A 469 -19.45 -18.91 -5.32
C GLY A 469 -19.69 -18.82 -3.81
N LEU A 470 -20.93 -18.97 -3.32
CA LEU A 470 -21.28 -18.87 -1.89
C LEU A 470 -20.37 -19.68 -0.95
N ARG A 471 -20.08 -20.95 -1.28
CA ARG A 471 -19.19 -21.80 -0.46
C ARG A 471 -17.75 -21.29 -0.42
N ALA A 472 -17.26 -20.72 -1.51
CA ALA A 472 -15.93 -20.14 -1.56
C ALA A 472 -15.87 -18.90 -0.66
N ALA A 473 -16.86 -18.02 -0.75
CA ALA A 473 -16.99 -16.85 0.12
C ALA A 473 -17.08 -17.25 1.61
N VAL A 474 -17.86 -18.29 1.96
CA VAL A 474 -17.93 -18.81 3.32
C VAL A 474 -16.55 -19.26 3.85
N ARG A 475 -15.77 -19.97 3.02
CA ARG A 475 -14.40 -20.37 3.38
C ARG A 475 -13.49 -19.17 3.57
N THR A 476 -13.58 -18.16 2.69
CA THR A 476 -12.80 -16.92 2.79
C THR A 476 -13.07 -16.20 4.11
N VAL A 477 -14.35 -16.02 4.48
CA VAL A 477 -14.70 -15.35 5.74
C VAL A 477 -14.17 -16.14 6.94
N ARG A 478 -14.34 -17.47 6.97
CA ARG A 478 -13.83 -18.30 8.07
C ARG A 478 -12.31 -18.27 8.19
N ALA A 479 -11.58 -18.29 7.08
CA ALA A 479 -10.11 -18.23 7.06
C ALA A 479 -9.57 -16.94 7.69
N SER A 480 -10.36 -15.85 7.64
CA SER A 480 -10.02 -14.58 8.28
C SER A 480 -10.33 -14.52 9.79
N GLY A 481 -10.91 -15.58 10.37
CA GLY A 481 -11.31 -15.62 11.79
C GLY A 481 -12.57 -14.81 12.12
N ARG A 482 -13.33 -14.36 11.11
CA ARG A 482 -14.59 -13.62 11.26
C ARG A 482 -15.80 -14.56 11.25
N ARG A 483 -16.91 -14.08 11.82
CA ARG A 483 -18.19 -14.82 11.80
C ARG A 483 -18.83 -14.75 10.42
N VAL A 484 -19.42 -15.86 9.99
CA VAL A 484 -20.08 -15.95 8.69
C VAL A 484 -21.53 -16.39 8.84
N GLY A 485 -22.43 -15.76 8.09
CA GLY A 485 -23.83 -16.15 8.01
C GLY A 485 -24.38 -16.10 6.60
N ILE A 486 -25.61 -16.59 6.45
CA ILE A 486 -26.32 -16.64 5.18
C ILE A 486 -27.68 -15.94 5.32
N ALA A 487 -27.96 -14.97 4.44
CA ALA A 487 -29.27 -14.33 4.31
C ALA A 487 -30.15 -15.12 3.34
N LEU A 488 -31.29 -15.58 3.84
CA LEU A 488 -32.31 -16.28 3.08
C LEU A 488 -33.33 -15.27 2.54
N HIS A 489 -33.41 -15.19 1.22
CA HIS A 489 -34.36 -14.33 0.51
C HIS A 489 -35.83 -14.68 0.85
N PRO A 490 -36.78 -13.71 0.81
CA PRO A 490 -38.19 -13.95 1.14
C PRO A 490 -38.85 -15.05 0.29
N ASP A 491 -38.47 -15.20 -0.97
CA ASP A 491 -39.02 -16.26 -1.84
C ASP A 491 -38.30 -17.61 -1.72
N SER A 492 -37.16 -17.65 -1.02
CA SER A 492 -36.34 -18.85 -0.93
C SER A 492 -36.81 -19.81 0.17
N SER A 493 -36.84 -21.11 -0.15
CA SER A 493 -37.14 -22.16 0.82
C SER A 493 -35.99 -22.38 1.81
N VAL A 494 -36.32 -22.62 3.08
CA VAL A 494 -35.36 -22.98 4.14
C VAL A 494 -34.54 -24.23 3.77
N SER A 495 -35.08 -25.12 2.91
CA SER A 495 -34.38 -26.32 2.48
C SER A 495 -33.05 -26.05 1.76
N LEU A 496 -32.90 -24.88 1.13
CA LEU A 496 -31.66 -24.47 0.45
C LEU A 496 -30.46 -24.38 1.39
N LEU A 497 -30.70 -24.13 2.68
CA LEU A 497 -29.64 -23.97 3.66
C LEU A 497 -29.09 -25.30 4.18
N LYS A 498 -29.82 -26.42 4.03
CA LYS A 498 -29.45 -27.74 4.58
C LYS A 498 -27.97 -28.11 4.36
N PRO A 499 -27.36 -27.89 3.18
CA PRO A 499 -25.99 -28.29 2.93
C PRO A 499 -24.93 -27.47 3.67
N ILE A 500 -25.27 -26.32 4.27
CA ILE A 500 -24.31 -25.36 4.81
C ILE A 500 -24.56 -24.96 6.27
N LEU A 501 -25.70 -25.35 6.87
CA LEU A 501 -26.07 -24.98 8.26
C LEU A 501 -25.02 -25.34 9.34
N ARG A 502 -24.14 -26.31 9.08
CA ARG A 502 -23.05 -26.69 10.01
C ARG A 502 -21.80 -25.83 9.88
N GLU A 503 -21.67 -25.10 8.76
CA GLU A 503 -20.48 -24.35 8.39
C GLU A 503 -20.60 -22.86 8.74
N ILE A 504 -21.77 -22.42 9.22
CA ILE A 504 -22.12 -21.00 9.42
C ILE A 504 -22.50 -20.70 10.87
N ASP A 505 -22.30 -19.45 11.27
CA ASP A 505 -22.57 -18.93 12.61
C ASP A 505 -23.95 -18.26 12.71
N GLU A 506 -24.57 -17.95 11.57
CA GLU A 506 -25.81 -17.18 11.51
C GLU A 506 -26.66 -17.47 10.27
N VAL A 507 -27.98 -17.51 10.44
CA VAL A 507 -28.96 -17.51 9.36
C VAL A 507 -29.84 -16.28 9.53
N MET A 508 -29.79 -15.38 8.56
CA MET A 508 -30.66 -14.22 8.51
C MET A 508 -31.88 -14.52 7.66
N ILE A 509 -33.06 -14.26 8.21
CA ILE A 509 -34.33 -14.33 7.48
C ILE A 509 -34.69 -12.92 7.03
N MET A 510 -34.72 -12.72 5.71
CA MET A 510 -35.31 -11.52 5.14
C MET A 510 -36.84 -11.65 5.17
N SER A 511 -37.51 -10.70 5.81
CA SER A 511 -38.98 -10.58 5.86
C SER A 511 -39.53 -9.54 4.88
N VAL A 512 -38.66 -8.93 4.09
CA VAL A 512 -38.99 -7.97 3.03
C VAL A 512 -38.03 -8.18 1.88
N MET A 513 -38.40 -7.70 0.69
CA MET A 513 -37.51 -7.80 -0.48
C MET A 513 -36.25 -6.94 -0.26
N PRO A 514 -35.08 -7.39 -0.71
CA PRO A 514 -33.86 -6.57 -0.63
C PRO A 514 -34.02 -5.28 -1.46
N GLY A 515 -33.34 -4.21 -1.05
CA GLY A 515 -33.24 -2.96 -1.83
C GLY A 515 -33.98 -1.74 -1.30
N ALA A 516 -34.87 -1.86 -0.31
CA ALA A 516 -35.52 -0.67 0.26
C ALA A 516 -35.76 -0.74 1.76
N ALA A 517 -35.46 0.36 2.45
CA ALA A 517 -35.84 0.59 3.83
C ALA A 517 -37.34 0.93 3.95
N GLY A 518 -37.95 0.61 5.11
CA GLY A 518 -39.32 1.03 5.43
C GLY A 518 -40.44 0.12 4.91
N GLN A 519 -40.10 -1.06 4.38
CA GLN A 519 -41.07 -2.05 3.94
C GLN A 519 -41.78 -2.73 5.13
N SER A 520 -43.00 -3.22 4.89
CA SER A 520 -43.82 -3.93 5.88
C SER A 520 -43.38 -5.38 6.03
N PHE A 521 -43.38 -5.89 7.26
CA PHE A 521 -42.99 -7.26 7.59
C PHE A 521 -43.88 -8.31 6.91
N ASP A 522 -43.27 -9.29 6.24
CA ASP A 522 -43.95 -10.49 5.73
C ASP A 522 -44.13 -11.55 6.84
N PRO A 523 -45.38 -11.89 7.24
CA PRO A 523 -45.65 -12.94 8.21
C PRO A 523 -45.09 -14.32 7.82
N GLY A 524 -44.88 -14.58 6.53
CA GLY A 524 -44.25 -15.82 6.04
C GLY A 524 -42.87 -16.08 6.64
N ALA A 525 -42.16 -15.03 7.06
CA ALA A 525 -40.88 -15.14 7.76
C ALA A 525 -40.98 -15.93 9.08
N LEU A 526 -42.08 -15.82 9.83
CA LEU A 526 -42.28 -16.51 11.11
C LEU A 526 -42.25 -18.03 10.95
N HIS A 527 -42.83 -18.53 9.86
CA HIS A 527 -42.80 -19.97 9.56
C HIS A 527 -41.36 -20.43 9.30
N LYS A 528 -40.56 -19.67 8.55
CA LYS A 528 -39.15 -19.99 8.28
C LYS A 528 -38.30 -19.98 9.56
N ILE A 529 -38.52 -19.00 10.43
CA ILE A 529 -37.84 -18.89 11.73
C ILE A 529 -38.13 -20.13 12.58
N SER A 530 -39.40 -20.55 12.68
CA SER A 530 -39.77 -21.72 13.49
C SER A 530 -39.20 -23.03 12.95
N ILE A 531 -39.16 -23.23 11.63
CA ILE A 531 -38.48 -24.38 11.00
C ILE A 531 -37.00 -24.40 11.36
N LEU A 532 -36.30 -23.26 11.24
CA LEU A 532 -34.88 -23.17 11.58
C LEU A 532 -34.63 -23.40 13.07
N ALA A 533 -35.46 -22.82 13.95
CA ALA A 533 -35.36 -23.03 15.39
C ALA A 533 -35.51 -24.52 15.76
N ALA A 534 -36.51 -25.20 15.18
CA ALA A 534 -36.72 -26.63 15.35
C ALA A 534 -35.55 -27.45 14.78
N THR A 535 -35.05 -27.09 13.60
CA THR A 535 -33.90 -27.75 12.95
C THR A 535 -32.64 -27.61 13.80
N ARG A 536 -32.35 -26.40 14.29
CA ARG A 536 -31.22 -26.11 15.18
C ARG A 536 -31.27 -26.98 16.43
N LYS A 537 -32.44 -27.07 17.08
CA LYS A 537 -32.66 -27.89 18.27
C LYS A 537 -32.48 -29.38 17.97
N LYS A 538 -33.12 -29.89 16.91
CA LYS A 538 -33.08 -31.30 16.52
C LYS A 538 -31.67 -31.81 16.22
N TYR A 539 -30.84 -30.98 15.59
CA TYR A 539 -29.49 -31.38 15.15
C TYR A 539 -28.36 -30.81 16.00
N GLY A 540 -28.66 -30.14 17.13
CA GLY A 540 -27.65 -29.57 18.02
C GLY A 540 -26.77 -28.51 17.37
N LEU A 541 -27.32 -27.74 16.43
CA LEU A 541 -26.58 -26.72 15.67
C LEU A 541 -26.44 -25.43 16.50
N LYS A 542 -25.44 -24.62 16.18
CA LYS A 542 -25.05 -23.44 16.98
C LYS A 542 -25.26 -22.10 16.28
N TYR A 543 -25.84 -22.08 15.08
CA TYR A 543 -26.08 -20.82 14.38
C TYR A 543 -27.12 -19.97 15.10
N THR A 544 -26.98 -18.65 14.97
CA THR A 544 -27.93 -17.64 15.42
C THR A 544 -28.99 -17.42 14.34
N ILE A 545 -30.24 -17.10 14.72
CA ILE A 545 -31.27 -16.72 13.76
C ILE A 545 -31.50 -15.22 13.88
N SER A 546 -31.20 -14.45 12.84
CA SER A 546 -31.51 -13.02 12.77
C SER A 546 -32.67 -12.76 11.81
N VAL A 547 -33.38 -11.66 12.00
CA VAL A 547 -34.50 -11.25 11.14
C VAL A 547 -34.27 -9.83 10.68
N ASP A 548 -34.35 -9.61 9.38
CA ASP A 548 -34.22 -8.30 8.76
C ASP A 548 -35.48 -7.92 7.95
N GLY A 549 -35.82 -6.64 7.99
CA GLY A 549 -37.05 -6.08 7.43
C GLY A 549 -38.20 -5.94 8.43
N GLY A 550 -38.94 -4.85 8.35
CA GLY A 550 -40.26 -4.70 9.00
C GLY A 550 -40.34 -4.83 10.54
N ILE A 551 -39.22 -4.88 11.28
CA ILE A 551 -39.22 -5.04 12.74
C ILE A 551 -39.69 -3.77 13.46
N ASN A 552 -40.74 -3.90 14.27
CA ASN A 552 -41.34 -2.88 15.14
C ASN A 552 -41.92 -3.52 16.42
N ASP A 553 -42.58 -2.72 17.26
CA ASP A 553 -43.21 -3.12 18.52
C ASP A 553 -44.29 -4.21 18.40
N LYS A 554 -44.85 -4.41 17.20
CA LYS A 554 -45.84 -5.45 16.92
C LYS A 554 -45.24 -6.73 16.34
N THR A 555 -44.14 -6.62 15.58
CA THR A 555 -43.53 -7.76 14.86
C THR A 555 -42.36 -8.40 15.62
N ALA A 556 -41.72 -7.67 16.53
CA ALA A 556 -40.59 -8.20 17.31
C ALA A 556 -40.96 -9.42 18.17
N GLN A 557 -42.04 -9.35 18.94
CA GLN A 557 -42.46 -10.45 19.82
C GLN A 557 -42.77 -11.75 19.05
N PRO A 558 -43.58 -11.72 17.97
CA PRO A 558 -43.76 -12.91 17.12
C PRO A 558 -42.45 -13.52 16.62
N CYS A 559 -41.45 -12.72 16.24
CA CYS A 559 -40.13 -13.24 15.84
C CYS A 559 -39.40 -13.94 17.01
N TRP A 560 -39.45 -13.36 18.21
CA TRP A 560 -38.88 -13.97 19.41
C TRP A 560 -39.54 -15.31 19.76
N ASP A 561 -40.86 -15.38 19.63
CA ASP A 561 -41.65 -16.58 19.91
C ASP A 561 -41.39 -17.67 18.88
N ALA A 562 -41.21 -17.30 17.61
CA ALA A 562 -40.82 -18.21 16.54
C ALA A 562 -39.38 -18.76 16.72
N GLY A 563 -38.54 -18.10 17.53
CA GLY A 563 -37.20 -18.57 17.88
C GLY A 563 -36.04 -17.76 17.33
N ALA A 564 -36.28 -16.51 16.90
CA ALA A 564 -35.23 -15.57 16.55
C ALA A 564 -34.31 -15.26 17.75
N ASN A 565 -33.11 -14.79 17.46
CA ASN A 565 -32.07 -14.44 18.44
C ASN A 565 -31.59 -13.00 18.32
N MET A 566 -31.74 -12.39 17.14
CA MET A 566 -31.41 -10.99 16.89
C MET A 566 -32.42 -10.40 15.91
N LEU A 567 -32.71 -9.11 16.05
CA LEU A 567 -33.62 -8.39 15.15
C LEU A 567 -32.95 -7.14 14.59
N VAL A 568 -33.04 -6.95 13.28
CA VAL A 568 -32.60 -5.74 12.58
C VAL A 568 -33.79 -4.79 12.45
N SER A 569 -33.68 -3.57 12.96
CA SER A 569 -34.74 -2.57 12.89
C SER A 569 -34.18 -1.22 12.48
N GLY A 570 -34.53 -0.75 11.28
CA GLY A 570 -34.13 0.57 10.78
C GLY A 570 -35.21 1.62 11.04
N SER A 571 -36.24 1.61 10.19
CA SER A 571 -37.23 2.70 10.12
C SER A 571 -38.03 2.95 11.40
N TYR A 572 -38.31 1.91 12.20
CA TYR A 572 -39.00 2.07 13.48
C TYR A 572 -38.13 2.83 14.49
N LEU A 573 -36.85 2.45 14.63
CA LEU A 573 -35.91 3.14 15.51
C LEU A 573 -35.60 4.56 15.03
N ALA A 574 -35.46 4.77 13.72
CA ALA A 574 -35.16 6.10 13.16
C ALA A 574 -36.30 7.11 13.33
N ARG A 575 -37.55 6.64 13.42
CA ARG A 575 -38.74 7.50 13.64
C ARG A 575 -39.09 7.68 15.13
N ALA A 576 -38.37 7.00 16.02
CA ALA A 576 -38.67 7.06 17.44
C ALA A 576 -38.31 8.44 18.03
N HIS A 577 -39.23 9.02 18.81
CA HIS A 577 -38.95 10.21 19.61
C HIS A 577 -37.96 9.94 20.75
N ASP A 578 -38.03 8.74 21.32
CA ASP A 578 -37.11 8.25 22.36
C ASP A 578 -36.51 6.92 21.91
N PHE A 579 -35.24 6.98 21.49
CA PHE A 579 -34.53 5.83 20.94
C PHE A 579 -34.32 4.71 21.98
N PRO A 580 -33.85 4.98 23.22
CA PRO A 580 -33.79 3.96 24.27
C PRO A 580 -35.12 3.24 24.53
N LEU A 581 -36.24 3.96 24.61
CA LEU A 581 -37.56 3.35 24.80
C LEU A 581 -37.98 2.51 23.60
N ALA A 582 -37.72 2.98 22.38
CA ALA A 582 -37.99 2.20 21.19
C ALA A 582 -37.18 0.90 21.16
N VAL A 583 -35.88 0.93 21.51
CA VAL A 583 -35.05 -0.29 21.64
C VAL A 583 -35.64 -1.24 22.68
N GLN A 584 -36.04 -0.75 23.85
CA GLN A 584 -36.67 -1.58 24.90
C GLN A 584 -37.97 -2.22 24.42
N SER A 585 -38.79 -1.51 23.65
CA SER A 585 -40.06 -2.03 23.12
C SER A 585 -39.89 -3.25 22.20
N LEU A 586 -38.71 -3.42 21.59
CA LEU A 586 -38.39 -4.54 20.71
C LEU A 586 -37.81 -5.75 21.45
N LEU A 587 -37.44 -5.62 22.72
CA LEU A 587 -36.87 -6.73 23.48
C LEU A 587 -37.93 -7.81 23.75
N LYS A 588 -37.47 -9.06 23.86
CA LYS A 588 -38.34 -10.19 24.20
C LYS A 588 -39.03 -9.94 25.54
N LYS A 589 -40.35 -9.90 25.53
CA LYS A 589 -41.17 -9.85 26.74
C LYS A 589 -41.10 -11.21 27.43
N SER A 590 -40.85 -11.22 28.73
CA SER A 590 -41.10 -12.40 29.56
C SER A 590 -42.61 -12.61 29.61
N HIS A 591 -43.09 -13.79 29.21
CA HIS A 591 -44.40 -14.23 29.65
C HIS A 591 -44.27 -14.50 31.15
N GLU A 592 -44.87 -13.64 31.97
CA GLU A 592 -45.20 -13.96 33.36
C GLU A 592 -46.25 -15.07 33.41
#